data_AF-A0A6V7QCA9-F1
#
_entry.id   AF-A0A6V7QCA9-F1
#
_cell.length_a   1.000
_cell.length_b   1.000
_cell.length_c   1.000
_cell.angle_alpha   90.00
_cell.angle_beta   90.00
_cell.angle_gamma   90.00
#
_symmetry.space_group_name_H-M   'P 1'
#
loop_
_entity.id
_entity.type
_entity.pdbx_description
1 polymer ?
#
loop_
_entity_poly.entity_id
_entity_poly.type
_entity_poly.pdbx_seq_one_letter_code
_entity_poly.pdbx_strand_id
1 'polypeptide(L)'
;MSGEEEENAAELKIGEEFLKAKCLMNCEVAIILDHKYEQLQQMSDDPTNQISQVFEKSLQYVKRFSRYKNPDAVRQVREVLSRYKLAEFELCVLGNLCPETVEEAIAMVPSIKNKGRIQEDDQIEKLLNDLSLIKKFE
;
A
#
# COMPACT_ATOMS: atom_id res chain seq x y z
N MET A 1 6.55 -5.05 34.59
CA MET A 1 5.59 -5.38 33.52
C MET A 1 5.20 -4.05 32.89
N SER A 2 5.98 -3.57 31.93
CA SER A 2 5.53 -2.47 31.07
C SER A 2 4.31 -2.98 30.34
N GLY A 3 3.14 -2.39 30.57
CA GLY A 3 1.97 -2.69 29.76
C GLY A 3 2.27 -2.22 28.35
N GLU A 4 2.62 -3.13 27.46
CA GLU A 4 2.62 -2.86 26.04
C GLU A 4 1.17 -2.48 25.70
N GLU A 5 0.95 -1.22 25.30
CA GLU A 5 -0.35 -0.79 24.80
C GLU A 5 -0.74 -1.71 23.65
N GLU A 6 -1.95 -2.26 23.71
CA GLU A 6 -2.44 -3.19 22.68
C GLU A 6 -2.52 -2.46 21.32
N GLU A 7 -1.73 -2.94 20.35
CA GLU A 7 -1.72 -2.40 19.00
C GLU A 7 -3.04 -2.69 18.28
N ASN A 8 -3.59 -1.68 17.62
CA ASN A 8 -4.82 -1.76 16.85
C ASN A 8 -4.71 -0.90 15.58
N ALA A 9 -4.55 -1.55 14.43
CA ALA A 9 -4.46 -0.90 13.14
C ALA A 9 -5.73 -0.12 12.75
N ALA A 10 -6.91 -0.58 13.15
CA ALA A 10 -8.18 0.11 12.89
C ALA A 10 -8.26 1.47 13.62
N GLU A 11 -7.45 1.67 14.67
CA GLU A 11 -7.31 2.92 15.42
C GLU A 11 -6.00 3.66 15.13
N LEU A 12 -5.17 3.15 14.19
CA LEU A 12 -3.80 3.60 13.95
C LEU A 12 -2.94 3.61 15.22
N LYS A 13 -3.05 2.55 16.02
CA LYS A 13 -2.14 2.24 17.13
C LYS A 13 -1.21 1.12 16.67
N ILE A 14 -0.14 1.47 15.94
CA ILE A 14 0.74 0.49 15.28
C ILE A 14 2.22 0.67 15.69
N GLY A 15 2.46 1.28 16.85
CA GLY A 15 3.82 1.64 17.31
C GLY A 15 4.36 2.93 16.69
N GLU A 16 5.17 3.68 17.46
CA GLU A 16 5.70 4.98 17.02
C GLU A 16 6.62 4.89 15.80
N GLU A 17 7.40 3.81 15.69
CA GLU A 17 8.32 3.61 14.58
C GLU A 17 7.57 3.50 13.25
N PHE A 18 6.44 2.76 13.25
CA PHE A 18 5.62 2.57 12.05
C PHE A 18 4.72 3.76 11.74
N LEU A 19 4.35 4.58 12.75
CA LEU A 19 3.66 5.85 12.50
C LEU A 19 4.53 6.88 11.76
N LYS A 20 5.86 6.79 11.90
CA LYS A 20 6.83 7.66 11.23
C LYS A 20 7.36 7.05 9.92
N ALA A 21 7.19 5.75 9.72
CA ALA A 21 7.65 5.04 8.54
C ALA A 21 6.81 5.37 7.29
N LYS A 22 7.46 5.32 6.13
CA LYS A 22 6.74 5.29 4.84
C LYS A 22 6.27 3.87 4.56
N CYS A 23 5.02 3.73 4.12
CA CYS A 23 4.47 2.43 3.73
C CYS A 23 4.62 2.24 2.22
N LEU A 24 4.73 0.98 1.77
CA LEU A 24 4.76 0.62 0.35
C LEU A 24 3.48 -0.15 -0.03
N MET A 25 2.90 0.21 -1.17
CA MET A 25 1.81 -0.52 -1.79
C MET A 25 2.35 -1.79 -2.45
N ASN A 26 1.51 -2.81 -2.62
CA ASN A 26 1.87 -4.07 -3.26
C ASN A 26 2.48 -3.84 -4.66
N CYS A 27 1.94 -2.89 -5.42
CA CYS A 27 2.43 -2.56 -6.76
C CYS A 27 3.84 -1.95 -6.76
N GLU A 28 4.19 -1.15 -5.75
CA GLU A 28 5.55 -0.61 -5.61
C GLU A 28 6.52 -1.71 -5.17
N VAL A 29 6.10 -2.54 -4.22
CA VAL A 29 6.90 -3.70 -3.79
C VAL A 29 7.13 -4.65 -4.96
N ALA A 30 6.14 -4.89 -5.82
CA ALA A 30 6.30 -5.72 -7.01
C ALA A 30 7.39 -5.18 -7.94
N ILE A 31 7.38 -3.88 -8.25
CA ILE A 31 8.42 -3.25 -9.09
C ILE A 31 9.81 -3.37 -8.45
N ILE A 32 9.92 -3.10 -7.15
CA ILE A 32 11.19 -3.15 -6.41
C ILE A 32 11.75 -4.57 -6.40
N LEU A 33 10.91 -5.55 -6.06
CA LEU A 33 11.31 -6.95 -6.00
C LEU A 33 11.61 -7.51 -7.40
N ASP A 34 10.89 -7.10 -8.44
CA ASP A 34 11.19 -7.51 -9.81
C ASP A 34 12.56 -7.02 -10.27
N HIS A 35 12.85 -5.74 -10.06
CA HIS A 35 14.16 -5.20 -10.40
C HIS A 35 15.28 -5.90 -9.61
N LYS A 36 15.04 -6.20 -8.32
CA LYS A 36 16.01 -6.95 -7.52
C LYS A 36 16.18 -8.38 -8.01
N TYR A 37 15.11 -9.04 -8.43
CA TYR A 37 15.16 -10.38 -8.98
C TYR A 37 16.01 -10.42 -10.26
N GLU A 38 15.82 -9.48 -11.18
CA GLU A 38 16.63 -9.36 -12.40
C GLU A 38 18.13 -9.18 -12.09
N GLN A 39 18.47 -8.34 -11.11
CA GLN A 39 19.86 -8.18 -10.67
C GLN A 39 20.45 -9.48 -10.12
N LEU A 40 19.69 -10.23 -9.33
CA LEU A 40 20.15 -11.50 -8.77
C LEU A 40 20.35 -12.56 -9.87
N GLN A 41 19.50 -12.57 -10.90
CA GLN A 41 19.66 -13.46 -12.05
C GLN A 41 20.93 -13.15 -12.88
N GLN A 42 21.28 -11.87 -13.01
CA GLN A 42 22.51 -11.46 -13.69
C GLN A 42 23.79 -11.82 -12.92
N MET A 43 23.68 -12.03 -11.60
CA MET A 43 24.80 -12.42 -10.72
C MET A 43 24.75 -13.91 -10.33
N SER A 44 24.03 -14.72 -11.10
CA SER A 44 23.72 -16.13 -10.79
C SER A 44 24.92 -17.08 -10.81
N ASP A 45 26.08 -16.65 -11.31
CA ASP A 45 27.33 -17.40 -11.24
C ASP A 45 27.93 -17.45 -9.82
N ASP A 46 27.43 -16.63 -8.88
CA ASP A 46 27.82 -16.65 -7.47
C ASP A 46 26.91 -17.58 -6.64
N PRO A 47 27.42 -18.71 -6.11
CA PRO A 47 26.64 -19.66 -5.30
C PRO A 47 26.05 -19.07 -4.01
N THR A 48 26.51 -17.88 -3.59
CA THR A 48 26.00 -17.15 -2.42
C THR A 48 24.76 -16.29 -2.73
N ASN A 49 24.46 -16.03 -4.02
CA ASN A 49 23.29 -15.25 -4.47
C ASN A 49 22.01 -16.09 -4.60
N GLN A 50 21.75 -16.96 -3.62
CA GLN A 50 20.51 -17.73 -3.61
C GLN A 50 19.32 -16.87 -3.20
N ILE A 51 18.26 -16.92 -4.01
CA ILE A 51 17.02 -16.22 -3.73
C ILE A 51 16.33 -16.93 -2.55
N SER A 52 16.06 -16.18 -1.48
CA SER A 52 15.40 -16.75 -0.31
C SER A 52 13.94 -17.12 -0.59
N GLN A 53 13.43 -18.12 0.10
CA GLN A 53 12.02 -18.51 0.00
C GLN A 53 11.06 -17.36 0.37
N VAL A 54 11.45 -16.50 1.32
CA VAL A 54 10.66 -15.32 1.71
C VAL A 54 10.57 -14.33 0.55
N PHE A 55 11.66 -14.12 -0.18
CA PHE A 55 11.69 -13.26 -1.36
C PHE A 55 10.77 -13.79 -2.45
N GLU A 56 10.88 -15.08 -2.80
CA GLU A 56 10.05 -15.69 -3.86
C GLU A 56 8.57 -15.61 -3.53
N LYS A 57 8.18 -15.97 -2.29
CA LYS A 57 6.78 -15.91 -1.85
C LYS A 57 6.25 -14.48 -1.83
N SER A 58 7.07 -13.53 -1.38
CA SER A 58 6.69 -12.11 -1.36
C SER A 58 6.49 -11.60 -2.78
N LEU A 59 7.41 -11.88 -3.70
CA LEU A 59 7.32 -11.49 -5.10
C LEU A 59 6.09 -12.10 -5.78
N GLN A 60 5.82 -13.38 -5.56
CA GLN A 60 4.62 -14.05 -6.08
C GLN A 60 3.33 -13.42 -5.55
N TYR A 61 3.28 -13.13 -4.25
CA TYR A 61 2.13 -12.49 -3.62
C TYR A 61 1.87 -11.10 -4.23
N VAL A 62 2.89 -10.23 -4.25
CA VAL A 62 2.71 -8.86 -4.73
C VAL A 62 2.41 -8.84 -6.23
N LYS A 63 3.01 -9.71 -7.06
CA LYS A 63 2.62 -9.83 -8.48
C LYS A 63 1.16 -10.22 -8.67
N ARG A 64 0.65 -11.10 -7.80
CA ARG A 64 -0.73 -11.59 -7.89
C ARG A 64 -1.74 -10.54 -7.43
N PHE A 65 -1.43 -9.81 -6.36
CA PHE A 65 -2.38 -8.90 -5.70
C PHE A 65 -2.13 -7.41 -6.00
N SER A 66 -1.10 -7.08 -6.77
CA SER A 66 -0.93 -5.73 -7.30
C SER A 66 -2.12 -5.37 -8.18
N ARG A 67 -2.82 -4.31 -7.78
CA ARG A 67 -3.91 -3.73 -8.55
C ARG A 67 -3.40 -2.96 -9.75
N TYR A 68 -2.19 -2.41 -9.60
CA TYR A 68 -1.51 -1.63 -10.61
C TYR A 68 -0.22 -2.34 -11.07
N LYS A 69 -0.06 -2.51 -12.38
CA LYS A 69 1.09 -3.12 -13.06
C LYS A 69 1.90 -2.10 -13.87
N ASN A 70 1.28 -1.05 -14.39
CA ASN A 70 1.98 -0.04 -15.17
C ASN A 70 2.77 0.86 -14.20
N PRO A 71 4.11 1.00 -14.32
CA PRO A 71 4.90 1.86 -13.43
C PRO A 71 4.41 3.32 -13.38
N ASP A 72 3.86 3.84 -14.47
CA ASP A 72 3.31 5.19 -14.49
C ASP A 72 1.97 5.29 -13.75
N ALA A 73 1.14 4.24 -13.83
CA ALA A 73 -0.08 4.16 -13.03
C ALA A 73 0.25 4.07 -11.52
N VAL A 74 1.27 3.27 -11.15
CA VAL A 74 1.74 3.18 -9.76
C VAL A 74 2.17 4.53 -9.21
N ARG A 75 2.94 5.31 -9.98
CA ARG A 75 3.33 6.68 -9.60
C ARG A 75 2.11 7.58 -9.46
N GLN A 76 1.18 7.56 -10.41
CA GLN A 76 -0.03 8.38 -10.37
C GLN A 76 -0.91 8.05 -9.16
N VAL A 77 -1.07 6.77 -8.80
CA VAL A 77 -1.84 6.36 -7.62
C VAL A 77 -1.20 6.93 -6.35
N ARG A 78 0.12 6.80 -6.21
CA ARG A 78 0.86 7.36 -5.07
C ARG A 78 0.67 8.87 -5.00
N GLU A 79 0.79 9.58 -6.12
CA GLU A 79 0.59 11.03 -6.18
C GLU A 79 -0.83 11.44 -5.80
N VAL A 80 -1.86 10.76 -6.34
CA VAL A 80 -3.27 11.03 -6.04
C VAL A 80 -3.53 10.86 -4.55
N LEU A 81 -3.16 9.71 -3.98
CA LEU A 81 -3.41 9.44 -2.57
C LEU A 81 -2.67 10.41 -1.64
N SER A 82 -1.46 10.83 -2.02
CA SER A 82 -0.63 11.77 -1.24
C SER A 82 -1.21 13.20 -1.19
N ARG A 83 -2.16 13.55 -2.08
CA ARG A 83 -2.87 14.84 -2.03
C ARG A 83 -3.89 14.89 -0.89
N TYR A 84 -4.35 13.73 -0.42
CA TYR A 84 -5.29 13.62 0.68
C TYR A 84 -4.54 13.51 2.00
N LYS A 85 -5.14 14.03 3.09
CA LYS A 85 -4.54 14.01 4.43
C LYS A 85 -4.67 12.63 5.08
N LEU A 86 -4.02 11.61 4.51
CA LEU A 86 -4.04 10.23 5.00
C LEU A 86 -2.76 9.91 5.81
N ALA A 87 -2.84 8.93 6.71
CA ALA A 87 -1.63 8.28 7.21
C ALA A 87 -1.09 7.33 6.15
N GLU A 88 0.22 7.05 6.22
CA GLU A 88 0.90 6.11 5.32
C GLU A 88 0.22 4.73 5.30
N PHE A 89 -0.21 4.24 6.46
CA PHE A 89 -0.98 3.00 6.56
C PHE A 89 -2.28 3.06 5.75
N GLU A 90 -3.10 4.09 5.93
CA GLU A 90 -4.39 4.22 5.27
C GLU A 90 -4.25 4.38 3.76
N LEU A 91 -3.28 5.19 3.34
CA LEU A 91 -2.90 5.34 1.95
C LEU A 91 -2.60 3.98 1.32
N CYS A 92 -1.74 3.18 1.96
CA CYS A 92 -1.38 1.88 1.43
C CYS A 92 -2.54 0.89 1.43
N VAL A 93 -3.40 0.90 2.46
CA VAL A 93 -4.57 0.03 2.49
C VAL A 93 -5.56 0.41 1.37
N LEU A 94 -5.87 1.69 1.18
CA LEU A 94 -6.73 2.15 0.09
C LEU A 94 -6.14 1.80 -1.29
N GLY A 95 -4.84 2.03 -1.49
CA GLY A 95 -4.15 1.70 -2.75
C GLY A 95 -4.07 0.20 -3.03
N ASN A 96 -4.07 -0.65 -2.01
CA ASN A 96 -4.02 -2.10 -2.18
C ASN A 96 -5.41 -2.73 -2.35
N LEU A 97 -6.39 -2.28 -1.58
CA LEU A 97 -7.74 -2.86 -1.56
C LEU A 97 -8.62 -2.27 -2.67
N CYS A 98 -8.44 -1.01 -3.04
CA CYS A 98 -9.21 -0.28 -4.03
C CYS A 98 -10.74 -0.40 -3.82
N PRO A 99 -11.26 0.11 -2.67
CA PRO A 99 -12.70 0.11 -2.43
C PRO A 99 -13.45 0.91 -3.51
N GLU A 100 -14.70 0.54 -3.76
CA GLU A 100 -15.54 1.15 -4.80
C GLU A 100 -16.57 2.13 -4.24
N THR A 101 -16.93 2.00 -2.96
CA THR A 101 -17.87 2.90 -2.28
C THR A 101 -17.28 3.50 -1.01
N VAL A 102 -17.86 4.62 -0.58
CA VAL A 102 -17.47 5.31 0.66
C VAL A 102 -17.68 4.39 1.87
N GLU A 103 -18.78 3.65 1.90
CA GLU A 103 -19.09 2.70 2.98
C GLU A 103 -18.05 1.59 3.05
N GLU A 104 -17.62 1.05 1.91
CA GLU A 104 -16.58 0.03 1.85
C GLU A 104 -15.23 0.59 2.34
N ALA A 105 -14.86 1.79 1.89
CA ALA A 105 -13.62 2.44 2.33
C ALA A 105 -13.59 2.67 3.85
N ILE A 106 -14.71 3.12 4.44
CA ILE A 106 -14.84 3.32 5.89
C ILE A 106 -14.84 1.98 6.63
N ALA A 107 -15.51 0.95 6.09
CA ALA A 107 -15.54 -0.37 6.72
C ALA A 107 -14.16 -1.03 6.75
N MET A 108 -13.36 -0.86 5.68
CA MET A 108 -12.00 -1.39 5.60
C MET A 108 -10.98 -0.56 6.38
N VAL A 109 -11.13 0.77 6.38
CA VAL A 109 -10.18 1.71 7.00
C VAL A 109 -10.91 2.74 7.86
N PRO A 110 -11.46 2.31 9.03
CA PRO A 110 -12.27 3.18 9.88
C PRO A 110 -11.52 4.40 10.43
N SER A 111 -10.18 4.32 10.49
CA SER A 111 -9.31 5.40 10.97
C SER A 111 -9.35 6.67 10.12
N ILE A 112 -9.81 6.59 8.86
CA ILE A 112 -9.91 7.73 7.94
C ILE A 112 -10.87 8.79 8.50
N LYS A 113 -12.03 8.34 9.03
CA LYS A 113 -13.00 9.21 9.69
C LYS A 113 -12.70 9.45 11.16
N ASN A 114 -12.29 8.41 11.89
CA ASN A 114 -12.16 8.48 13.36
C ASN A 114 -11.10 9.49 13.83
N LYS A 115 -10.11 9.82 12.99
CA LYS A 115 -9.09 10.84 13.31
C LYS A 115 -9.34 12.21 12.65
N GLY A 116 -10.55 12.45 12.11
CA GLY A 116 -10.96 13.76 11.56
C GLY A 116 -10.15 14.24 10.36
N ARG A 117 -9.46 13.31 9.68
CA ARG A 117 -8.53 13.61 8.59
C ARG A 117 -9.25 13.85 7.28
N ILE A 118 -10.25 13.01 6.98
CA ILE A 118 -11.27 13.29 5.97
C ILE A 118 -12.60 13.46 6.72
N GLN A 119 -13.20 14.64 6.58
CA GLN A 119 -14.39 15.02 7.35
C GLN A 119 -15.69 14.78 6.59
N GLU A 120 -15.63 14.81 5.26
CA GLU A 120 -16.79 14.76 4.37
C GLU A 120 -16.72 13.51 3.48
N ASP A 121 -17.85 12.84 3.30
CA ASP A 121 -17.95 11.67 2.43
C ASP A 121 -17.65 12.00 0.97
N ASP A 122 -18.02 13.19 0.51
CA ASP A 122 -17.70 13.70 -0.82
C ASP A 122 -16.20 13.69 -1.12
N GLN A 123 -15.33 13.89 -0.12
CA GLN A 123 -13.89 13.83 -0.30
C GLN A 123 -13.39 12.39 -0.47
N ILE A 124 -13.99 11.44 0.25
CA ILE A 124 -13.71 10.02 0.07
C ILE A 124 -14.20 9.59 -1.31
N GLU A 125 -15.43 9.95 -1.69
CA GLU A 125 -15.98 9.64 -3.00
C GLU A 125 -15.10 10.19 -4.13
N LYS A 126 -14.64 11.43 -4.01
CA LYS A 126 -13.69 12.02 -4.98
C LYS A 126 -12.38 11.26 -5.06
N LEU A 127 -11.79 10.88 -3.91
CA LEU A 127 -10.58 10.05 -3.87
C LEU A 127 -10.79 8.73 -4.61
N LEU A 128 -11.89 8.04 -4.34
CA LEU A 128 -12.20 6.75 -4.96
C LEU A 128 -12.42 6.90 -6.47
N ASN A 129 -13.08 7.98 -6.89
CA ASN A 129 -13.24 8.30 -8.30
C ASN A 129 -11.89 8.58 -8.99
N ASP A 130 -11.00 9.33 -8.36
CA ASP A 130 -9.64 9.59 -8.89
C ASP A 130 -8.85 8.27 -9.07
N LEU A 131 -8.92 7.36 -8.10
CA LEU A 131 -8.30 6.02 -8.19
C LEU A 131 -8.92 5.15 -9.27
N SER A 132 -10.25 5.18 -9.39
CA SER A 132 -11.01 4.43 -10.39
C SER A 132 -10.65 4.86 -11.82
N LEU A 133 -10.43 6.16 -12.03
CA LEU A 133 -9.97 6.68 -13.31
C LEU A 133 -8.61 6.08 -13.70
N ILE A 134 -7.64 6.05 -12.79
CA ILE A 134 -6.32 5.47 -13.08
C ILE A 134 -6.45 3.99 -13.43
N LYS A 135 -7.23 3.23 -12.64
CA LYS A 135 -7.45 1.79 -12.84
C LYS A 135 -8.15 1.47 -14.16
N LYS A 136 -8.97 2.37 -14.72
CA LYS A 136 -9.63 2.17 -16.02
C LYS A 136 -8.68 2.26 -17.21
N PHE A 137 -7.56 2.97 -17.08
CA PHE A 137 -6.60 3.21 -18.16
C PHE A 137 -5.31 2.38 -18.04
N GLU A 138 -5.36 1.35 -17.19
CA GLU A 138 -4.30 0.39 -16.94
C GLU A 138 -4.55 -0.96 -17.63
#